data_AF-A0A813GVV2-F1
#
_entry.id   AF-A0A813GVV2-F1
#
_cell.length_a   1.000
_cell.length_b   1.000
_cell.length_c   1.000
_cell.angle_alpha   90.00
_cell.angle_beta   90.00
_cell.angle_gamma   90.00
#
_symmetry.space_group_name_H-M   'P 1'
#
loop_
_entity.id
_entity.type
_entity.pdbx_description
1 polymer ?
#
loop_
_entity_poly.entity_id
_entity_poly.type
_entity_poly.pdbx_seq_one_letter_code
_entity_poly.pdbx_strand_id
1 'polypeptide(L)'
;MAERGRGVIGVTGATSSWRGLAYTAGFAPGKFASRGLAQSLARDLGPKGVHVFHAVIDGGVSSSTSSNTSMHPEDIAETYYNLALQPRSAWTFELSMFAWADATWYSI
;
A
#
# COMPACT_ATOMS: atom_id res chain seq x y z
N MET A 1 -7.51 16.92 9.98
CA MET A 1 -7.94 16.43 8.65
C MET A 1 -9.47 16.43 8.55
N ALA A 2 -10.18 15.63 9.37
CA ALA A 2 -11.64 15.49 9.31
C ALA A 2 -12.41 16.82 9.44
N GLU A 3 -12.08 17.67 10.43
CA GLU A 3 -12.72 19.00 10.59
C GLU A 3 -12.50 19.92 9.38
N ARG A 4 -11.39 19.75 8.66
CA ARG A 4 -11.08 20.53 7.45
C ARG A 4 -11.78 19.97 6.20
N GLY A 5 -12.48 18.84 6.33
CA GLY A 5 -13.16 18.15 5.24
C GLY A 5 -12.24 17.68 4.11
N ARG A 6 -10.91 17.61 4.34
CA ARG A 6 -9.89 17.20 3.36
C ARG A 6 -8.68 16.59 4.03
N GLY A 7 -8.06 15.61 3.36
CA GLY A 7 -6.81 14.98 3.80
C GLY A 7 -6.58 13.65 3.10
N VAL A 8 -5.37 13.13 3.27
CA VAL A 8 -4.97 11.81 2.75
C VAL A 8 -4.21 11.07 3.84
N ILE A 9 -4.47 9.77 4.00
CA ILE A 9 -3.73 8.85 4.86
C ILE A 9 -3.32 7.65 4.00
N GLY A 10 -2.02 7.48 3.80
CA GLY A 10 -1.45 6.28 3.16
C GLY A 10 -0.94 5.30 4.21
N VAL A 11 -1.29 4.02 4.05
CA VAL A 11 -0.79 2.93 4.90
C VAL A 11 0.03 1.97 4.05
N THR A 12 1.29 1.77 4.42
CA THR A 12 2.21 0.87 3.70
C THR A 12 2.05 -0.58 4.15
N GLY A 13 1.49 -1.39 3.27
CA GLY A 13 1.38 -2.83 3.40
C GLY A 13 2.63 -3.57 2.92
N ALA A 14 2.54 -4.90 2.96
CA ALA A 14 3.48 -5.82 2.34
C ALA A 14 2.70 -7.03 1.82
N THR A 15 3.35 -7.99 1.14
CA THR A 15 2.75 -9.29 0.77
C THR A 15 1.96 -9.92 1.91
N SER A 16 2.49 -9.77 3.14
CA SER A 16 1.89 -10.31 4.36
C SER A 16 0.63 -9.60 4.84
N SER A 17 0.21 -8.51 4.20
CA SER A 17 -1.10 -7.88 4.43
C SER A 17 -2.25 -8.68 3.85
N TRP A 18 -1.97 -9.62 2.94
CA TRP A 18 -2.97 -10.51 2.34
C TRP A 18 -2.81 -11.96 2.77
N ARG A 19 -1.58 -12.45 2.89
CA ARG A 19 -1.29 -13.87 3.18
C ARG A 19 -0.08 -14.04 4.09
N GLY A 20 -0.18 -14.90 5.09
CA GLY A 20 0.97 -15.33 5.87
C GLY A 20 1.80 -16.37 5.10
N LEU A 21 3.13 -16.28 5.19
CA LEU A 21 4.06 -17.30 4.70
C LEU A 21 4.70 -18.05 5.87
N ALA A 22 5.29 -19.22 5.60
CA ALA A 22 6.11 -19.92 6.59
C ALA A 22 7.15 -18.95 7.20
N TYR A 23 7.39 -19.06 8.50
CA TYR A 23 8.31 -18.20 9.27
C TYR A 23 7.89 -16.73 9.45
N THR A 24 6.73 -16.30 8.95
CA THR A 24 6.26 -14.90 9.09
C THR A 24 5.35 -14.64 10.29
N ALA A 25 5.23 -15.59 11.23
CA ALA A 25 4.29 -15.47 12.36
C ALA A 25 4.50 -14.21 13.23
N GLY A 26 5.74 -13.71 13.34
CA GLY A 26 6.06 -12.46 14.05
C GLY A 26 5.81 -11.18 13.26
N PHE A 27 5.60 -11.27 11.94
CA PHE A 27 5.50 -10.13 11.03
C PHE A 27 4.10 -9.99 10.39
N ALA A 28 3.55 -11.09 9.90
CA ALA A 28 2.31 -11.09 9.14
C ALA A 28 1.10 -10.57 9.94
N PRO A 29 0.87 -10.95 11.21
CA PRO A 29 -0.29 -10.46 11.97
C PRO A 29 -0.36 -8.93 12.05
N GLY A 30 0.79 -8.26 12.22
CA GLY A 30 0.87 -6.80 12.23
C GLY A 30 0.45 -6.17 10.89
N LYS A 31 0.81 -6.80 9.78
CA LYS A 31 0.46 -6.35 8.42
C LYS A 31 -1.00 -6.64 8.03
N PHE A 32 -1.59 -7.73 8.55
CA PHE A 32 -3.04 -7.94 8.50
C PHE A 32 -3.78 -6.89 9.33
N ALA A 33 -3.31 -6.61 10.54
CA ALA A 33 -3.90 -5.62 11.43
C ALA A 33 -3.82 -4.21 10.82
N SER A 34 -2.71 -3.83 10.18
CA SER A 34 -2.60 -2.52 9.51
C SER A 34 -3.60 -2.38 8.36
N ARG A 35 -3.83 -3.44 7.58
CA ARG A 35 -4.86 -3.46 6.53
C ARG A 35 -6.26 -3.30 7.12
N GLY A 36 -6.58 -4.03 8.19
CA GLY A 36 -7.88 -3.92 8.89
C GLY A 36 -8.10 -2.53 9.51
N LEU A 37 -7.05 -1.93 10.07
CA LEU A 37 -7.07 -0.55 10.56
C LEU A 37 -7.33 0.44 9.42
N ALA A 38 -6.61 0.31 8.30
CA ALA A 38 -6.82 1.17 7.12
C ALA A 38 -8.25 1.07 6.59
N GLN A 39 -8.82 -0.14 6.54
CA GLN A 39 -10.21 -0.37 6.17
C GLN A 39 -11.21 0.32 7.10
N SER A 40 -10.93 0.32 8.40
CA SER A 40 -11.76 0.97 9.42
C SER A 40 -11.69 2.49 9.27
N LEU A 41 -10.48 3.04 9.12
CA LEU A 41 -10.24 4.46 8.91
C LEU A 41 -10.88 4.95 7.60
N ALA A 42 -10.81 4.19 6.51
CA ALA A 42 -11.44 4.55 5.24
C ALA A 42 -12.96 4.69 5.37
N ARG A 43 -13.61 3.80 6.14
CA ARG A 43 -15.06 3.82 6.36
C ARG A 43 -15.49 4.96 7.28
N ASP A 44 -14.70 5.27 8.30
CA ASP A 44 -15.01 6.37 9.23
C ASP A 44 -14.67 7.75 8.65
N LEU A 45 -13.51 7.90 8.01
CA LEU A 45 -12.99 9.20 7.57
C LEU A 45 -13.30 9.53 6.10
N GLY A 46 -13.59 8.52 5.27
CA GLY A 46 -13.99 8.70 3.87
C GLY A 46 -15.19 9.64 3.71
N PRO A 47 -16.31 9.42 4.41
CA PRO A 47 -17.46 10.33 4.40
C PRO A 47 -17.14 11.75 4.91
N LYS A 48 -16.06 11.89 5.70
CA LYS A 48 -15.56 13.18 6.23
C LYS A 48 -14.57 13.86 5.27
N GLY A 49 -14.42 13.34 4.05
CA GLY A 49 -13.58 13.92 3.01
C GLY A 49 -12.08 13.58 3.12
N VAL A 50 -11.71 12.56 3.89
CA VAL A 50 -10.32 12.08 3.99
C VAL A 50 -10.14 10.81 3.18
N HIS A 51 -9.23 10.83 2.20
CA HIS A 51 -8.88 9.65 1.42
C HIS A 51 -7.95 8.76 2.24
N VAL A 52 -8.32 7.50 2.45
CA VAL A 52 -7.45 6.52 3.09
C VAL A 52 -7.17 5.41 2.08
N PHE A 53 -5.89 5.13 1.84
CA PHE A 53 -5.47 4.03 0.97
C PHE A 53 -4.42 3.14 1.63
N HIS A 54 -4.39 1.89 1.21
CA HIS A 54 -3.45 0.86 1.62
C HIS A 54 -2.63 0.42 0.40
N ALA A 55 -1.34 0.77 0.39
CA ALA A 55 -0.44 0.47 -0.71
C ALA A 55 0.43 -0.72 -0.33
N VAL A 56 0.21 -1.85 -1.01
CA VAL A 56 0.94 -3.10 -0.82
C VAL A 56 2.21 -3.04 -1.65
N ILE A 57 3.35 -3.02 -0.97
CA ILE A 57 4.67 -3.20 -1.60
C ILE A 57 4.95 -4.70 -1.58
N ASP A 58 4.68 -5.38 -2.70
CA ASP A 58 4.83 -6.82 -2.84
C ASP A 58 6.12 -7.14 -3.57
N GLY A 59 7.21 -7.26 -2.81
CA GLY A 59 8.54 -7.54 -3.34
C GLY A 59 9.64 -6.74 -2.66
N GLY A 60 10.86 -6.90 -3.16
CA GLY A 60 12.03 -6.17 -2.69
C GLY A 60 12.04 -4.71 -3.16
N VAL A 61 12.59 -3.81 -2.34
CA VAL A 61 12.83 -2.40 -2.70
C VAL A 61 14.33 -2.16 -2.73
N SER A 62 14.84 -1.57 -3.80
CA SER A 62 16.28 -1.31 -3.99
C SER A 62 16.53 0.03 -4.67
N SER A 63 17.52 0.76 -4.19
CA SER A 63 18.03 1.98 -4.83
C SER A 63 18.91 1.70 -6.05
N SER A 64 19.22 0.42 -6.34
CA SER A 64 19.96 0.04 -7.53
C SER A 64 19.02 0.00 -8.74
N THR A 65 19.20 0.94 -9.67
CA THR A 65 18.39 1.06 -10.90
C THR A 65 18.69 0.00 -11.96
N SER A 66 19.71 -0.85 -11.73
CA SER A 66 20.06 -1.93 -12.67
C SER A 66 19.29 -3.23 -12.42
N SER A 67 18.46 -3.28 -11.37
CA SER A 67 17.75 -4.49 -10.95
C SER A 67 16.27 -4.42 -11.31
N ASN A 68 15.86 -5.24 -12.28
CA ASN A 68 14.45 -5.42 -12.65
C ASN A 68 13.66 -6.32 -11.68
N THR A 69 14.32 -6.91 -10.68
CA THR A 69 13.73 -7.84 -9.71
C THR A 69 13.28 -7.14 -8.42
N SER A 70 13.49 -5.83 -8.32
CA SER A 70 13.17 -5.01 -7.15
C SER A 70 12.54 -3.70 -7.58
N MET A 71 11.60 -3.19 -6.80
CA MET A 71 10.98 -1.89 -7.05
C MET A 71 11.93 -0.75 -6.69
N HIS A 72 11.88 0.33 -7.47
CA HIS A 72 12.62 1.55 -7.17
C HIS A 72 11.80 2.47 -6.25
N PRO A 73 12.41 3.10 -5.24
CA PRO A 73 11.73 4.02 -4.34
C PRO A 73 11.01 5.18 -5.05
N GLU A 74 11.58 5.68 -6.14
CA GLU A 74 11.02 6.76 -6.95
C GLU A 74 9.67 6.37 -7.58
N ASP A 75 9.57 5.18 -8.17
CA ASP A 75 8.35 4.68 -8.81
C ASP A 75 7.25 4.42 -7.76
N ILE A 76 7.65 3.92 -6.59
CA ILE A 76 6.75 3.76 -5.43
C ILE A 76 6.24 5.13 -5.00
N ALA A 77 7.13 6.12 -4.85
CA ALA A 77 6.77 7.46 -4.41
C ALA A 77 5.82 8.16 -5.39
N GLU A 78 6.07 8.04 -6.70
CA GLU A 78 5.18 8.54 -7.75
C GLU A 78 3.79 7.92 -7.64
N THR A 79 3.73 6.62 -7.38
CA THR A 79 2.45 5.93 -7.19
C THR A 79 1.69 6.44 -5.96
N TYR A 80 2.38 6.65 -4.83
CA TYR A 80 1.78 7.27 -3.63
C TYR A 80 1.28 8.69 -3.91
N TYR A 81 2.04 9.48 -4.68
CA TYR A 81 1.67 10.83 -5.06
C TYR A 81 0.40 10.84 -5.93
N ASN A 82 0.34 9.96 -6.91
CA ASN A 82 -0.83 9.80 -7.77
C ASN A 82 -2.07 9.39 -6.98
N LEU A 83 -1.93 8.47 -6.01
CA LEU A 83 -3.03 8.12 -5.10
C LEU A 83 -3.50 9.30 -4.26
N ALA A 84 -2.56 10.07 -3.70
CA ALA A 84 -2.88 11.23 -2.87
C ALA A 84 -3.60 12.36 -3.64
N LEU A 85 -3.42 12.42 -4.97
CA LEU A 85 -4.07 13.41 -5.83
C LEU A 85 -5.38 12.93 -6.46
N GLN A 86 -5.83 11.69 -6.19
CA GLN A 86 -7.04 11.17 -6.83
C GLN A 86 -8.27 12.04 -6.54
N PRO A 87 -9.10 12.32 -7.56
CA PRO A 87 -10.35 13.03 -7.35
C PRO A 87 -11.29 12.18 -6.49
N ARG A 88 -12.14 12.84 -5.70
CA ARG A 88 -13.09 12.19 -4.79
C ARG A 88 -14.05 11.22 -5.48
N SER A 89 -14.27 11.38 -6.78
CA SER A 89 -15.11 10.49 -7.59
C SER A 89 -14.52 9.11 -7.81
N ALA A 90 -13.22 8.90 -7.57
CA ALA A 90 -12.52 7.67 -7.90
C ALA A 90 -11.35 7.37 -6.93
N TRP A 91 -11.63 7.36 -5.63
CA TRP A 91 -10.62 6.98 -4.64
C TRP A 91 -10.34 5.48 -4.64
N THR A 92 -9.07 5.13 -4.79
CA THR A 92 -8.55 3.79 -4.61
C THR A 92 -8.35 3.51 -3.12
N PHE A 93 -8.92 2.42 -2.63
CA PHE A 93 -8.67 1.95 -1.26
C PHE A 93 -7.40 1.09 -1.18
N GLU A 94 -7.18 0.18 -2.13
CA GLU A 94 -6.06 -0.75 -2.10
C GLU A 94 -5.43 -0.92 -3.49
N LEU A 95 -4.11 -1.03 -3.51
CA LEU A 95 -3.25 -1.21 -4.68
C LEU A 95 -2.10 -2.11 -4.27
N SER A 96 -1.61 -2.93 -5.21
CA SER A 96 -0.31 -3.60 -5.08
C SER A 96 0.66 -3.19 -6.18
N MET A 97 1.92 -3.06 -5.79
CA MET A 97 3.06 -2.85 -6.68
C MET A 97 4.03 -4.00 -6.52
N PHE A 98 4.64 -4.40 -7.63
CA PHE A 98 5.67 -5.43 -7.71
C PHE A 98 6.61 -5.08 -8.87
N ALA A 99 7.83 -5.61 -8.85
CA ALA A 99 8.78 -5.39 -9.95
C ALA A 99 8.53 -6.37 -11.10
N TRP A 100 8.76 -5.93 -12.34
CA TRP A 100 8.45 -6.72 -13.54
C TRP A 100 9.14 -8.09 -13.59
N ALA A 101 10.38 -8.21 -13.10
CA ALA A 101 11.10 -9.48 -13.06
C ALA A 101 11.13 -10.13 -11.66
N ASP A 102 10.23 -9.71 -10.75
CA ASP A 102 10.15 -10.31 -9.42
C ASP A 102 9.54 -11.71 -9.46
N ALA A 103 10.39 -12.73 -9.38
CA ALA A 103 9.98 -14.12 -9.36
C ALA A 103 9.09 -14.45 -8.14
N THR A 104 9.22 -13.72 -7.03
CA THR A 104 8.39 -13.97 -5.84
C THR A 104 6.93 -13.66 -6.11
N TRP A 105 6.63 -12.58 -6.82
CA TRP A 105 5.25 -12.24 -7.16
C TRP A 105 4.60 -13.27 -8.10
N TYR A 106 5.34 -13.78 -9.10
CA TYR A 106 4.81 -14.74 -10.08
C TYR A 106 4.71 -16.18 -9.58
N SER A 107 5.38 -16.53 -8.48
CA SER A 107 5.47 -17.91 -7.99
C SER A 107 4.49 -18.25 -6.86
N ILE A 108 3.67 -17.29 -6.43
CA ILE A 108 2.79 -17.42 -5.25
C ILE A 108 1.34 -17.02 -5.57
#